data_AF-B8G449-F1
#
_entry.id   AF-B8G449-F1
#
_cell.length_a   1.000
_cell.length_b   1.000
_cell.length_c   1.000
_cell.angle_alpha   90.00
_cell.angle_beta   90.00
_cell.angle_gamma   90.00
#
_symmetry.space_group_name_H-M   'P 1'
#
loop_
_entity.id
_entity.type
_entity.pdbx_description
1 polymer ?
#
loop_
_entity_poly.entity_id
_entity_poly.type
_entity_poly.pdbx_seq_one_letter_code
_entity_poly.pdbx_strand_id
1 'polypeptide(L)'
;MTAITLPTSPIEPLNQIIAVLQQLRHRLPFADEELAHHAHLQAMLVEQQKQSAAALAAWRSALAARWECEVRAQRLYTRVRRQVLALPDAEKAYMPLFESEVGSGTLTAQDLLHSLRRLTAVLSIIQPPPPFAEQALTDLKAIASELQAAIIHTDRCDEERRRMQAEQRLLLELCHRAYQRTRHRIAEHLSE
;
A
#
# COMPACT_ATOMS: atom_id res chain seq x y z
N MET A 1 31.21 6.67 -7.04
CA MET A 1 30.20 7.63 -6.55
C MET A 1 29.05 7.65 -7.56
N THR A 2 27.97 6.93 -7.28
CA THR A 2 26.76 6.93 -8.11
C THR A 2 26.01 8.23 -7.82
N ALA A 3 26.01 9.15 -8.78
CA ALA A 3 25.20 10.36 -8.70
C ALA A 3 23.73 9.93 -8.65
N ILE A 4 23.11 10.06 -7.49
CA ILE A 4 21.65 10.02 -7.37
C ILE A 4 21.17 11.30 -8.04
N THR A 5 20.91 11.25 -9.34
CA THR A 5 20.17 12.29 -10.04
C THR A 5 18.78 12.33 -9.41
N LEU A 6 18.55 13.31 -8.54
CA LEU A 6 17.20 13.61 -8.07
C LEU A 6 16.33 13.81 -9.33
N PRO A 7 15.21 13.09 -9.48
CA PRO A 7 14.30 13.36 -10.56
C PRO A 7 13.84 14.82 -10.43
N THR A 8 14.15 15.65 -11.43
CA THR A 8 13.62 17.01 -11.56
C THR A 8 12.12 16.98 -11.30
N SER A 9 11.66 17.82 -10.40
CA SER A 9 10.26 17.82 -9.99
C SER A 9 9.40 18.06 -11.23
N PRO A 10 8.36 17.23 -11.49
CA PRO A 10 7.53 17.39 -12.68
C PRO A 10 6.74 18.71 -12.72
N ILE A 11 6.76 19.47 -11.62
CA ILE A 11 6.21 20.83 -11.56
C ILE A 11 7.12 21.85 -12.26
N GLU A 12 8.43 21.61 -12.35
CA GLU A 12 9.39 22.56 -12.93
C GLU A 12 9.10 22.91 -14.40
N PRO A 13 8.80 21.96 -15.30
CA PRO A 13 8.46 22.29 -16.69
C PRO A 13 7.17 23.10 -16.83
N LEU A 14 6.16 22.85 -15.98
CA LEU A 14 4.91 23.61 -15.93
C LEU A 14 5.17 25.06 -15.47
N ASN A 15 5.96 25.25 -14.42
CA ASN A 15 6.31 26.58 -13.94
C ASN A 15 7.07 27.38 -15.00
N GLN A 16 7.97 26.71 -15.74
CA GLN A 16 8.73 27.35 -16.81
C GLN A 16 7.82 27.83 -17.96
N ILE A 17 6.90 27.00 -18.44
CA ILE A 17 6.01 27.42 -19.54
C ILE A 17 5.02 28.51 -19.12
N ILE A 18 4.51 28.44 -17.88
CA ILE A 18 3.68 29.52 -17.31
C ILE A 18 4.46 30.83 -17.27
N ALA A 19 5.71 30.82 -16.80
CA ALA A 19 6.54 32.02 -16.76
C ALA A 19 6.81 32.60 -18.16
N VAL A 20 7.09 31.75 -19.15
CA VAL A 20 7.28 32.17 -20.54
C VAL A 20 6.01 32.81 -21.11
N LEU A 21 4.85 32.19 -20.90
CA LEU A 21 3.56 32.73 -21.34
C LEU A 21 3.22 34.06 -20.65
N GLN A 22 3.56 34.22 -19.38
CA GLN A 22 3.39 35.49 -18.65
C GLN A 22 4.27 36.60 -19.24
N GLN A 23 5.53 36.30 -19.56
CA GLN A 23 6.46 37.25 -20.17
C GLN A 23 6.01 37.69 -21.57
N LEU A 24 5.44 36.77 -22.35
CA LEU A 24 5.00 37.01 -23.71
C LEU A 24 3.51 37.35 -23.82
N ARG A 25 2.85 37.63 -22.70
CA ARG A 25 1.39 37.79 -22.61
C ARG A 25 0.82 38.82 -23.59
N HIS A 26 1.51 39.95 -23.77
CA HIS A 26 1.09 41.02 -24.69
C HIS A 26 1.49 40.77 -26.14
N ARG A 27 2.29 39.74 -26.41
CA ARG A 27 2.84 39.40 -27.73
C ARG A 27 2.18 38.18 -28.36
N LEU A 28 1.54 37.33 -27.56
CA LEU A 28 0.89 36.11 -28.03
C LEU A 28 -0.64 36.26 -27.91
N PRO A 29 -1.40 36.13 -29.01
CA PRO A 29 -2.85 36.28 -28.97
C PRO A 29 -3.57 35.18 -28.17
N PHE A 30 -2.89 34.06 -27.89
CA PHE A 30 -3.42 32.91 -27.17
C PHE A 30 -2.87 32.77 -25.73
N ALA A 31 -2.07 33.73 -25.25
CA ALA A 31 -1.39 33.59 -23.96
C ALA A 31 -2.35 33.40 -22.78
N ASP A 32 -3.45 34.14 -22.72
CA ASP A 32 -4.39 34.07 -21.60
C ASP A 32 -5.07 32.70 -21.49
N GLU A 33 -5.46 32.11 -22.62
CA GLU A 33 -6.07 30.77 -22.67
C GLU A 33 -5.08 29.69 -22.21
N GLU A 34 -3.85 29.71 -22.76
CA GLU A 34 -2.82 28.75 -22.38
C GLU A 34 -2.39 28.93 -20.92
N LEU A 35 -2.32 30.16 -20.40
CA LEU A 35 -2.04 30.43 -18.99
C LEU A 35 -3.11 29.82 -18.07
N ALA A 36 -4.39 30.01 -18.39
CA ALA A 36 -5.48 29.42 -17.62
C ALA A 36 -5.40 27.88 -17.66
N HIS A 37 -5.11 27.30 -18.83
CA HIS A 37 -4.96 25.86 -19.00
C HIS A 37 -3.80 25.29 -18.16
N HIS A 38 -2.61 25.88 -18.25
CA HIS A 38 -1.44 25.42 -17.49
C HIS A 38 -1.57 25.64 -15.99
N ALA A 39 -2.20 26.74 -15.56
CA ALA A 39 -2.50 26.98 -14.16
C ALA A 39 -3.48 25.91 -13.60
N HIS A 40 -4.48 25.52 -14.40
CA HIS A 40 -5.38 24.43 -14.03
C HIS A 40 -4.65 23.09 -13.90
N LEU A 41 -3.81 22.73 -14.89
CA LEU A 41 -2.99 21.51 -14.83
C LEU A 41 -2.04 21.50 -13.63
N GLN A 42 -1.43 22.64 -13.31
CA GLN A 42 -0.57 22.80 -12.14
C GLN A 42 -1.36 22.55 -10.85
N ALA A 43 -2.55 23.16 -10.71
CA ALA A 43 -3.41 22.96 -9.55
C ALA A 43 -3.83 21.48 -9.39
N MET A 44 -4.21 20.82 -10.48
CA MET A 44 -4.50 19.38 -10.49
C MET A 44 -3.28 18.56 -10.05
N LEU A 45 -2.08 18.90 -10.53
CA LEU A 45 -0.86 18.15 -10.21
C LEU A 45 -0.48 18.27 -8.73
N VAL A 46 -0.62 19.47 -8.15
CA VAL A 46 -0.38 19.71 -6.72
C VAL A 46 -1.36 18.89 -5.87
N GLU A 47 -2.65 18.92 -6.22
CA GLU A 47 -3.66 18.14 -5.49
C GLU A 47 -3.42 16.63 -5.63
N GLN A 48 -3.09 16.14 -6.83
CA GLN A 48 -2.77 14.73 -7.05
C GLN A 48 -1.54 14.29 -6.25
N GLN A 49 -0.51 15.13 -6.15
CA GLN A 49 0.68 14.84 -5.34
C GLN A 49 0.33 14.72 -3.85
N LYS A 50 -0.52 15.62 -3.35
CA LYS A 50 -1.01 15.57 -1.97
C LYS A 50 -1.80 14.29 -1.70
N GLN A 51 -2.70 13.91 -2.61
CA GLN A 51 -3.49 12.68 -2.49
C GLN A 51 -2.62 11.42 -2.57
N SER A 52 -1.65 11.39 -3.50
CA SER A 52 -0.65 10.31 -3.62
C SER A 52 0.18 10.17 -2.34
N ALA A 53 0.62 11.28 -1.75
CA ALA A 53 1.35 11.27 -0.48
C ALA A 53 0.48 10.77 0.69
N ALA A 54 -0.79 11.19 0.74
CA ALA A 54 -1.74 10.72 1.75
C ALA A 54 -2.01 9.22 1.63
N ALA A 55 -2.24 8.71 0.41
CA ALA A 55 -2.43 7.28 0.15
C ALA A 55 -1.19 6.45 0.53
N LEU A 56 0.01 6.96 0.24
CA LEU A 56 1.26 6.33 0.66
C LEU A 56 1.40 6.27 2.19
N ALA A 57 1.06 7.36 2.89
CA ALA A 57 1.08 7.40 4.35
C ALA A 57 0.07 6.42 4.96
N ALA A 58 -1.16 6.37 4.43
CA ALA A 58 -2.19 5.44 4.85
C ALA A 58 -1.74 3.98 4.67
N TRP A 59 -1.18 3.63 3.50
CA TRP A 59 -0.64 2.29 3.26
C TRP A 59 0.48 1.91 4.23
N ARG A 60 1.42 2.82 4.53
CA ARG A 60 2.50 2.57 5.50
C ARG A 60 1.94 2.36 6.92
N SER A 61 0.95 3.14 7.31
CA SER A 61 0.26 2.97 8.59
C SER A 61 -0.46 1.63 8.68
N ALA A 62 -1.20 1.25 7.63
CA ALA A 62 -1.89 -0.04 7.57
C ALA A 62 -0.90 -1.21 7.64
N LEU A 63 0.22 -1.11 6.92
CA LEU A 63 1.28 -2.12 6.94
C LEU A 63 1.91 -2.27 8.33
N ALA A 64 2.18 -1.16 9.02
CA ALA A 64 2.70 -1.18 10.40
C ALA A 64 1.71 -1.85 11.36
N ALA A 65 0.44 -1.47 11.29
CA ALA A 65 -0.61 -2.09 12.12
C ALA A 65 -0.76 -3.59 11.84
N ARG A 66 -0.67 -4.01 10.56
CA ARG A 66 -0.68 -5.43 10.19
C ARG A 66 0.51 -6.16 10.79
N TRP A 67 1.71 -5.60 10.68
CA TRP A 67 2.92 -6.18 11.26
C TRP A 67 2.81 -6.37 12.78
N GLU A 68 2.30 -5.36 13.51
CA GLU A 68 2.05 -5.48 14.94
C GLU A 68 1.05 -6.59 15.27
N CYS A 69 0.00 -6.73 14.47
CA CYS A 69 -0.95 -7.83 14.58
C CYS A 69 -0.30 -9.18 14.31
N GLU A 70 0.50 -9.31 13.24
CA GLU A 70 1.26 -10.52 12.90
C GLU A 70 2.18 -10.96 14.04
N VAL A 71 2.91 -10.03 14.66
CA VAL A 71 3.77 -10.32 15.81
C VAL A 71 2.97 -10.86 17.00
N ARG A 72 1.83 -10.23 17.33
CA ARG A 72 0.95 -10.69 18.42
C ARG A 72 0.36 -12.08 18.10
N ALA A 73 -0.12 -12.28 16.88
CA ALA A 73 -0.62 -13.56 16.38
C ALA A 73 0.43 -14.67 16.46
N GLN A 74 1.66 -14.41 15.99
CA GLN A 74 2.74 -15.40 16.01
C GLN A 74 3.11 -15.81 17.45
N ARG A 75 3.14 -14.85 18.38
CA ARG A 75 3.37 -15.13 19.80
C ARG A 75 2.26 -16.00 20.39
N LEU A 76 1.00 -15.68 20.10
CA LEU A 76 -0.14 -16.47 20.58
C LEU A 76 -0.12 -17.89 19.99
N TYR A 77 0.06 -18.01 18.67
CA TYR A 77 0.18 -19.28 17.98
C TYR A 77 1.27 -20.15 18.60
N THR A 78 2.46 -19.60 18.81
CA THR A 78 3.59 -20.32 19.42
C THR A 78 3.27 -20.78 20.84
N ARG A 79 2.64 -19.92 21.64
CA ARG A 79 2.24 -20.25 23.02
C ARG A 79 1.23 -21.40 23.05
N VAL A 80 0.15 -21.30 22.30
CA VAL A 80 -0.91 -22.31 22.29
C VAL A 80 -0.42 -23.61 21.65
N ARG A 81 0.37 -23.55 20.57
CA ARG A 81 1.02 -24.73 19.97
C ARG A 81 1.83 -25.50 21.00
N ARG A 82 2.66 -24.81 21.81
CA ARG A 82 3.44 -25.45 22.88
C ARG A 82 2.56 -26.10 23.93
N GLN A 83 1.45 -25.46 24.32
CA GLN A 83 0.50 -26.03 25.27
C GLN A 83 -0.19 -27.28 24.73
N VAL A 84 -0.57 -27.29 23.44
CA VAL A 84 -1.15 -28.46 22.78
C VAL A 84 -0.14 -29.61 22.70
N LEU A 85 1.10 -29.33 22.30
CA LEU A 85 2.15 -30.35 22.21
C LEU A 85 2.64 -30.88 23.57
N ALA A 86 2.35 -30.18 24.66
CA ALA A 86 2.64 -30.64 26.02
C ALA A 86 1.59 -31.64 26.55
N LEU A 87 0.49 -31.87 25.82
CA LEU A 87 -0.49 -32.89 26.19
C LEU A 87 0.07 -34.30 25.91
N PRO A 88 -0.34 -35.33 26.68
CA PRO A 88 0.07 -36.71 26.43
C PRO A 88 -0.25 -37.16 25.01
N ASP A 89 0.70 -37.82 24.33
CA ASP A 89 0.60 -38.34 22.95
C ASP A 89 0.28 -37.30 21.85
N ALA A 90 0.26 -36.01 22.19
CA ALA A 90 -0.19 -34.95 21.28
C ALA A 90 0.73 -34.70 20.10
N GLU A 91 2.03 -34.94 20.26
CA GLU A 91 3.01 -34.74 19.19
C GLU A 91 2.74 -35.67 18.01
N LYS A 92 2.35 -36.94 18.25
CA LYS A 92 1.96 -37.85 17.16
C LYS A 92 0.51 -37.63 16.71
N ALA A 93 -0.40 -37.34 17.64
CA ALA A 93 -1.83 -37.27 17.33
C ALA A 93 -2.26 -35.97 16.62
N TYR A 94 -1.64 -34.83 16.98
CA TYR A 94 -2.15 -33.52 16.59
C TYR A 94 -1.18 -32.68 15.76
N MET A 95 0.13 -32.89 15.87
CA MET A 95 1.14 -32.13 15.10
C MET A 95 0.85 -32.12 13.57
N PRO A 96 0.48 -33.25 12.92
CA PRO A 96 0.16 -33.24 11.49
C PRO A 96 -1.08 -32.40 11.15
N LEU A 97 -1.98 -32.18 12.11
CA LEU A 97 -3.25 -31.49 11.87
C LEU A 97 -3.11 -29.97 11.82
N PHE A 98 -2.08 -29.40 12.44
CA PHE A 98 -1.86 -27.94 12.45
C PHE A 98 -0.52 -27.49 11.87
N GLU A 99 0.47 -28.38 11.68
CA GLU A 99 1.69 -28.02 10.96
C GLU A 99 1.48 -28.10 9.44
N SER A 100 2.04 -27.12 8.74
CA SER A 100 2.08 -27.13 7.27
C SER A 100 3.36 -27.83 6.84
N GLU A 101 3.28 -28.85 5.99
CA GLU A 101 4.46 -29.52 5.39
C GLU A 101 5.22 -28.60 4.42
N VAL A 102 4.70 -27.39 4.16
CA VAL A 102 5.25 -26.43 3.21
C VAL A 102 6.54 -25.83 3.80
N GLY A 103 7.67 -26.33 3.29
CA GLY A 103 9.01 -26.06 3.78
C GLY A 103 9.38 -24.57 3.82
N SER A 104 10.09 -24.19 4.88
CA SER A 104 11.10 -23.12 5.05
C SER A 104 11.04 -21.83 4.19
N GLY A 105 9.90 -21.46 3.63
CA GLY A 105 9.67 -20.18 2.97
C GLY A 105 9.41 -19.07 3.98
N THR A 106 9.51 -17.82 3.53
CA THR A 106 9.02 -16.66 4.29
C THR A 106 7.51 -16.80 4.52
N LEU A 107 7.11 -17.13 5.75
CA LEU A 107 5.70 -17.19 6.17
C LEU A 107 5.00 -15.87 5.87
N THR A 108 3.91 -15.93 5.12
CA THR A 108 3.07 -14.75 4.85
C THR A 108 2.05 -14.53 5.96
N ALA A 109 1.47 -13.33 6.03
CA ALA A 109 0.36 -13.03 6.95
C ALA A 109 -0.85 -13.96 6.73
N GLN A 110 -1.09 -14.39 5.48
CA GLN A 110 -2.15 -15.34 5.13
C GLN A 110 -1.83 -16.74 5.67
N ASP A 111 -0.58 -17.20 5.54
CA ASP A 111 -0.15 -18.49 6.09
C ASP A 111 -0.36 -18.52 7.61
N LEU A 112 0.03 -17.44 8.30
CA LEU A 112 -0.19 -17.31 9.74
C LEU A 112 -1.69 -17.36 10.10
N LEU A 113 -2.55 -16.68 9.35
CA LEU A 113 -4.00 -16.74 9.53
C LEU A 113 -4.53 -18.17 9.37
N HIS A 114 -4.05 -18.92 8.37
CA HIS A 114 -4.40 -20.31 8.18
C HIS A 114 -3.92 -21.19 9.33
N SER A 115 -2.69 -21.01 9.81
CA SER A 115 -2.15 -21.71 10.97
C SER A 115 -2.96 -21.45 12.25
N LEU A 116 -3.36 -20.21 12.50
CA LEU A 116 -4.23 -19.86 13.65
C LEU A 116 -5.58 -20.58 13.57
N ARG A 117 -6.21 -20.59 12.39
CA ARG A 117 -7.50 -21.27 12.17
C ARG A 117 -7.38 -22.79 12.32
N ARG A 118 -6.31 -23.39 11.80
CA ARG A 118 -6.02 -24.82 11.98
C ARG A 118 -5.83 -25.17 13.46
N LEU A 119 -5.04 -24.38 14.18
CA LEU A 119 -4.81 -24.59 15.62
C LEU A 119 -6.11 -24.44 16.42
N THR A 120 -6.97 -23.48 16.05
CA THR A 120 -8.31 -23.30 16.65
C THR A 120 -9.17 -24.55 16.41
N ALA A 121 -9.18 -25.10 15.20
CA ALA A 121 -9.93 -26.32 14.87
C ALA A 121 -9.41 -27.52 15.65
N VAL A 122 -8.08 -27.71 15.71
CA VAL A 122 -7.46 -28.80 16.50
C VAL A 122 -7.83 -28.69 17.97
N LEU A 123 -7.73 -27.51 18.56
CA LEU A 123 -8.08 -27.32 19.97
C LEU A 123 -9.56 -27.61 20.27
N SER A 124 -10.45 -27.44 19.29
CA SER A 124 -11.87 -27.74 19.43
C SER A 124 -12.22 -29.24 19.38
N ILE A 125 -11.35 -30.08 18.83
CA ILE A 125 -11.59 -31.54 18.68
C ILE A 125 -10.90 -32.38 19.75
N ILE A 126 -9.98 -31.81 20.53
CA ILE A 126 -9.27 -32.52 21.61
C ILE A 126 -10.28 -32.92 22.69
N GLN A 127 -10.26 -34.20 23.06
CA GLN A 127 -11.10 -34.77 24.12
C GLN A 127 -10.25 -35.64 25.05
N PRO A 128 -10.35 -35.47 26.38
CA PRO A 128 -11.12 -34.43 27.07
C PRO A 128 -10.54 -33.01 26.83
N PRO A 129 -11.36 -31.95 26.91
CA PRO A 129 -10.89 -30.59 26.63
C PRO A 129 -9.84 -30.17 27.68
N PRO A 130 -8.67 -29.65 27.24
CA PRO A 130 -7.64 -29.23 28.19
C PRO A 130 -8.08 -27.96 28.96
N PRO A 131 -7.55 -27.72 30.16
CA PRO A 131 -8.01 -26.63 31.04
C PRO A 131 -7.78 -25.24 30.44
N PHE A 132 -6.85 -25.10 29.49
CA PHE A 132 -6.56 -23.84 28.80
C PHE A 132 -7.40 -23.64 27.53
N ALA A 133 -8.21 -24.63 27.11
CA ALA A 133 -8.85 -24.66 25.80
C ALA A 133 -9.78 -23.46 25.56
N GLU A 134 -10.64 -23.15 26.53
CA GLU A 134 -11.68 -22.12 26.38
C GLU A 134 -11.07 -20.73 26.14
N GLN A 135 -10.10 -20.35 26.98
CA GLN A 135 -9.39 -19.08 26.83
C GLN A 135 -8.59 -19.05 25.53
N ALA A 136 -7.85 -20.12 25.21
CA ALA A 136 -7.03 -20.17 24.01
C ALA A 136 -7.88 -20.13 22.72
N LEU A 137 -9.04 -20.78 22.69
CA LEU A 137 -9.99 -20.68 21.57
C LEU A 137 -10.51 -19.25 21.40
N THR A 138 -10.80 -18.56 22.50
CA THR A 138 -11.27 -17.17 22.48
C THR A 138 -10.19 -16.23 21.94
N ASP A 139 -8.98 -16.31 22.49
CA ASP A 139 -7.83 -15.52 22.07
C ASP A 139 -7.48 -15.77 20.59
N LEU A 140 -7.46 -17.03 20.16
CA LEU A 140 -7.13 -17.41 18.78
C LEU A 140 -8.15 -16.89 17.78
N LYS A 141 -9.45 -16.99 18.09
CA LYS A 141 -10.52 -16.46 17.23
C LYS A 141 -10.45 -14.94 17.13
N ALA A 142 -10.22 -14.25 18.26
CA ALA A 142 -10.09 -12.81 18.29
C ALA A 142 -8.90 -12.34 17.42
N ILE A 143 -7.70 -12.89 17.65
CA ILE A 143 -6.52 -12.47 16.88
C ILE A 143 -6.61 -12.86 15.40
N ALA A 144 -7.26 -13.99 15.07
CA ALA A 144 -7.47 -14.37 13.67
C ALA A 144 -8.41 -13.40 12.96
N SER A 145 -9.45 -12.91 13.65
CA SER A 145 -10.34 -11.88 13.11
C SER A 145 -9.62 -10.55 12.94
N GLU A 146 -8.83 -10.11 13.92
CA GLU A 146 -7.99 -8.91 13.82
C GLU A 146 -6.99 -9.00 12.65
N LEU A 147 -6.28 -10.13 12.52
CA LEU A 147 -5.29 -10.34 11.46
C LEU A 147 -5.96 -10.34 10.09
N GLN A 148 -7.12 -10.98 9.95
CA GLN A 148 -7.88 -10.96 8.71
C GLN A 148 -8.31 -9.53 8.33
N ALA A 149 -8.81 -8.75 9.29
CA ALA A 149 -9.18 -7.36 9.05
C ALA A 149 -7.95 -6.50 8.66
N ALA A 150 -6.81 -6.71 9.32
CA ALA A 150 -5.57 -5.99 9.02
C ALA A 150 -5.01 -6.33 7.63
N ILE A 151 -5.11 -7.59 7.19
CA ILE A 151 -4.76 -8.02 5.82
C ILE A 151 -5.63 -7.28 4.81
N ILE A 152 -6.96 -7.38 4.95
CA ILE A 152 -7.92 -6.73 4.04
C ILE A 152 -7.70 -5.21 3.98
N HIS A 153 -7.48 -4.58 5.14
CA HIS A 153 -7.24 -3.14 5.20
C HIS A 153 -5.95 -2.73 4.48
N THR A 154 -4.87 -3.49 4.70
CA THR A 154 -3.57 -3.23 4.03
C THR A 154 -3.68 -3.39 2.52
N ASP A 155 -4.38 -4.42 2.06
CA ASP A 155 -4.59 -4.69 0.63
C ASP A 155 -5.40 -3.57 -0.03
N ARG A 156 -6.47 -3.10 0.63
CA ARG A 156 -7.24 -1.95 0.16
C ARG A 156 -6.39 -0.68 0.06
N CYS A 157 -5.58 -0.38 1.08
CA CYS A 157 -4.70 0.79 1.04
C CYS A 157 -3.62 0.67 -0.04
N ASP A 158 -3.11 -0.54 -0.32
CA ASP A 158 -2.17 -0.74 -1.44
C ASP A 158 -2.84 -0.53 -2.79
N GLU A 159 -4.08 -0.98 -2.96
CA GLU A 159 -4.86 -0.77 -4.17
C GLU A 159 -5.15 0.72 -4.41
N GLU A 160 -5.60 1.44 -3.37
CA GLU A 160 -5.78 2.90 -3.41
C GLU A 160 -4.45 3.60 -3.76
N ARG A 161 -3.34 3.22 -3.14
CA ARG A 161 -1.99 3.75 -3.46
C ARG A 161 -1.61 3.52 -4.92
N ARG A 162 -1.82 2.31 -5.45
CA ARG A 162 -1.52 1.97 -6.86
C ARG A 162 -2.39 2.78 -7.83
N ARG A 163 -3.66 2.95 -7.50
CA ARG A 163 -4.59 3.79 -8.27
C ARG A 163 -4.11 5.25 -8.32
N MET A 164 -3.79 5.84 -7.17
CA MET A 164 -3.28 7.22 -7.10
C MET A 164 -1.99 7.41 -7.89
N GLN A 165 -1.10 6.42 -7.87
CA GLN A 165 0.13 6.42 -8.67
C GLN A 165 -0.16 6.34 -10.18
N ALA A 166 -1.15 5.54 -10.60
CA ALA A 166 -1.54 5.45 -12.01
C ALA A 166 -2.17 6.77 -12.51
N GLU A 167 -3.07 7.36 -11.73
CA GLU A 167 -3.67 8.66 -12.02
C GLU A 167 -2.61 9.77 -12.10
N GLN A 168 -1.63 9.75 -11.19
CA GLN A 168 -0.51 10.69 -11.22
C GLN A 168 0.33 10.55 -12.49
N ARG A 169 0.62 9.32 -12.94
CA ARG A 169 1.35 9.09 -14.21
C ARG A 169 0.58 9.66 -15.41
N LEU A 170 -0.73 9.39 -15.48
CA LEU A 170 -1.58 9.93 -16.55
C LEU A 170 -1.54 11.46 -16.56
N LEU A 171 -1.68 12.10 -15.39
CA LEU A 171 -1.66 13.55 -15.29
C LEU A 171 -0.31 14.14 -15.71
N LEU A 172 0.80 13.49 -15.35
CA LEU A 172 2.13 13.89 -15.80
C LEU A 172 2.28 13.83 -17.33
N GLU A 173 1.75 12.79 -17.96
CA GLU A 173 1.74 12.68 -19.42
C GLU A 173 0.90 13.80 -20.07
N LEU A 174 -0.27 14.12 -19.50
CA LEU A 174 -1.10 15.23 -19.97
C LEU A 174 -0.37 16.57 -19.86
N CYS A 175 0.29 16.81 -18.72
CA CYS A 175 1.10 18.01 -18.51
C CYS A 175 2.25 18.10 -19.51
N HIS A 176 2.92 16.98 -19.79
CA HIS A 176 4.00 16.93 -20.76
C HIS A 176 3.53 17.24 -22.19
N ARG A 177 2.41 16.64 -22.61
CA ARG A 177 1.80 16.90 -23.93
C ARG A 177 1.35 18.35 -24.06
N ALA A 178 0.71 18.90 -23.03
CA ALA A 178 0.30 20.30 -23.02
C ALA A 178 1.53 21.23 -23.14
N TYR A 179 2.58 20.98 -22.35
CA TYR A 179 3.84 21.72 -22.43
C TYR A 179 4.43 21.71 -23.85
N GLN A 180 4.54 20.53 -24.47
CA GLN A 180 5.08 20.40 -25.83
C GLN A 180 4.24 21.17 -26.85
N ARG A 181 2.92 21.05 -26.78
CA ARG A 181 1.99 21.73 -27.69
C ARG A 181 2.12 23.25 -27.59
N THR A 182 2.09 23.78 -26.37
CA THR A 182 2.20 25.22 -26.14
C THR A 182 3.56 25.75 -26.57
N ARG A 183 4.65 25.02 -26.27
CA ARG A 183 6.00 25.38 -26.71
C ARG A 183 6.11 25.43 -28.24
N HIS A 184 5.50 24.47 -28.94
CA HIS A 184 5.47 24.47 -30.41
C HIS A 184 4.71 25.67 -30.96
N ARG A 185 3.52 25.96 -30.42
CA ARG A 185 2.69 27.10 -30.81
C ARG A 185 3.38 28.45 -30.59
N ILE A 186 4.13 28.59 -29.50
CA ILE A 186 4.97 29.78 -29.25
C ILE A 186 6.06 29.90 -30.31
N ALA A 187 6.74 28.80 -30.64
CA ALA A 187 7.82 28.80 -31.63
C ALA A 187 7.32 29.17 -33.03
N GLU A 188 6.18 28.62 -33.46
CA GLU A 188 5.54 28.95 -34.74
C GLU A 188 5.22 30.45 -34.83
N HIS A 189 4.56 31.00 -33.81
CA HIS A 189 4.15 32.41 -33.81
C HIS A 189 5.32 33.40 -33.74
N LEU A 190 6.46 33.01 -33.15
CA LEU A 190 7.66 33.84 -33.09
C LEU A 190 8.56 33.70 -34.34
N SER A 191 8.28 32.72 -35.20
CA SER A 191 8.98 32.50 -36.48
C SER A 191 8.29 33.15 -37.68
N GLU A 192 7.04 33.62 -37.49
CA GLU A 192 6.29 34.49 -38.41
C GLU A 192 6.60 35.97 -38.14
#